data_AF-A0A927VGL2-F1
#
_entry.id   AF-A0A927VGL2-F1
#
_cell.length_a   1.000
_cell.length_b   1.000
_cell.length_c   1.000
_cell.angle_alpha   90.00
_cell.angle_beta   90.00
_cell.angle_gamma   90.00
#
_symmetry.space_group_name_H-M   'P 1'
#
loop_
_entity.id
_entity.type
_entity.pdbx_description
1 polymer ?
#
loop_
_entity_poly.entity_id
_entity_poly.type
_entity_poly.pdbx_seq_one_letter_code
_entity_poly.pdbx_strand_id
1 'polypeptide(L)'
;MKKWKKRFVIIAILLLAGSLLRLYFLPERKITRFVNTNEEALKELALDYLSGEKYYLGEPVFCKNVEMKGVKNGDHPIVEFYHSGFGIAPSGVYYGFYYSPDNVPVAILDYDSLLKPSGYEEWMWSGAGDNGGMTKRIKENWFYYEAWF
;
A
#
# COMPACT_ATOMS: atom_id res chain seq x y z
N MET A 1 -16.41 43.25 12.05
CA MET A 1 -15.23 42.35 12.20
C MET A 1 -14.03 42.94 11.48
N LYS A 2 -12.91 43.25 12.16
CA LYS A 2 -11.68 43.79 11.52
C LYS A 2 -11.22 42.87 10.38
N LYS A 3 -10.76 43.44 9.25
CA LYS A 3 -10.37 42.72 8.03
C LYS A 3 -9.40 41.55 8.27
N TRP A 4 -8.50 41.66 9.26
CA TRP A 4 -7.58 40.58 9.64
C TRP A 4 -8.28 39.31 10.18
N LYS A 5 -9.39 39.43 10.93
CA LYS A 5 -10.12 38.31 11.51
C LYS A 5 -10.83 37.51 10.41
N LYS A 6 -11.35 38.19 9.39
CA LYS A 6 -11.94 37.54 8.19
C LYS A 6 -10.89 36.74 7.42
N ARG A 7 -9.68 37.29 7.24
CA ARG A 7 -8.57 36.59 6.56
C ARG A 7 -8.11 35.35 7.35
N PHE A 8 -7.97 35.47 8.67
CA PHE A 8 -7.63 34.33 9.53
C PHE A 8 -8.66 33.20 9.45
N VAL A 9 -9.96 33.52 9.49
CA VAL A 9 -11.02 32.51 9.39
C VAL A 9 -11.00 31.80 8.04
N ILE A 10 -10.78 32.52 6.93
CA ILE A 10 -10.68 31.91 5.60
C ILE A 10 -9.47 30.96 5.51
N ILE A 11 -8.30 31.37 6.02
CA ILE A 11 -7.11 30.52 6.05
C ILE A 11 -7.36 29.27 6.88
N ALA A 12 -7.99 29.40 8.05
CA ALA A 12 -8.32 28.26 8.89
C ALA A 12 -9.27 27.28 8.19
N ILE A 13 -10.28 27.77 7.47
CA ILE A 13 -11.20 26.95 6.67
C ILE A 13 -10.44 26.23 5.54
N LEU A 14 -9.54 26.92 4.84
CA LEU A 14 -8.75 26.31 3.76
C LEU A 14 -7.79 25.23 4.30
N LEU A 15 -7.16 25.46 5.45
CA LEU A 15 -6.32 24.46 6.12
C LEU A 15 -7.13 23.25 6.58
N LEU A 16 -8.32 23.48 7.15
CA LEU A 16 -9.22 22.41 7.58
C LEU A 16 -9.72 21.61 6.37
N ALA A 17 -10.16 22.29 5.31
CA ALA A 17 -10.59 21.68 4.07
C ALA A 17 -9.45 20.88 3.43
N GLY A 18 -8.23 21.41 3.39
CA GLY A 18 -7.05 20.71 2.89
C GLY A 18 -6.69 19.47 3.73
N SER A 19 -6.82 19.54 5.05
CA SER A 19 -6.61 18.40 5.96
C SER A 19 -7.66 17.30 5.75
N LEU A 20 -8.94 17.68 5.65
CA LEU A 20 -10.03 16.74 5.36
C LEU A 20 -9.90 16.11 3.97
N LEU A 21 -9.44 16.89 2.98
CA LEU A 21 -9.11 16.40 1.65
C LEU A 21 -7.99 15.35 1.77
N ARG A 22 -6.90 15.66 2.47
CA ARG A 22 -5.78 14.71 2.68
C ARG A 22 -6.23 13.40 3.32
N LEU A 23 -7.13 13.47 4.32
CA LEU A 23 -7.74 12.29 4.97
C LEU A 23 -8.63 11.46 4.04
N TYR A 24 -9.30 12.11 3.07
CA TYR A 24 -10.07 11.43 2.03
C TYR A 24 -9.16 10.78 0.97
N PHE A 25 -8.01 11.37 0.72
CA PHE A 25 -7.01 10.91 -0.25
C PHE A 25 -5.96 9.96 0.34
N LEU A 26 -6.08 9.54 1.61
CA LEU A 26 -5.17 8.56 2.21
C LEU A 26 -5.13 7.28 1.38
N PRO A 27 -3.96 6.90 0.83
CA PRO A 27 -3.82 5.69 0.00
C PRO A 27 -4.34 4.45 0.72
N GLU A 28 -3.98 4.25 1.99
CA GLU A 28 -4.47 3.16 2.85
C GLU A 28 -5.99 2.99 2.79
N ARG A 29 -6.77 4.08 2.92
CA ARG A 29 -8.25 4.01 2.92
C ARG A 29 -8.80 3.62 1.55
N LYS A 30 -8.20 4.14 0.48
CA LYS A 30 -8.61 3.81 -0.89
C LYS A 30 -8.31 2.36 -1.23
N ILE A 31 -7.10 1.91 -0.88
CA ILE A 31 -6.64 0.54 -1.07
C ILE A 31 -7.48 -0.42 -0.23
N THR A 32 -7.71 -0.12 1.05
CA THR A 32 -8.58 -0.92 1.92
C THR A 32 -9.98 -1.07 1.32
N ARG A 33 -10.58 0.02 0.83
CA ARG A 33 -11.89 -0.05 0.17
C ARG A 33 -11.83 -0.89 -1.12
N PHE A 34 -10.78 -0.71 -1.91
CA PHE A 34 -10.59 -1.46 -3.16
C PHE A 34 -10.47 -2.96 -2.89
N VAL A 35 -9.63 -3.37 -1.93
CA VAL A 35 -9.47 -4.76 -1.50
C VAL A 35 -10.81 -5.33 -1.05
N ASN A 36 -11.50 -4.67 -0.13
CA ASN A 36 -12.80 -5.15 0.38
C ASN A 36 -13.88 -5.24 -0.70
N THR A 37 -13.83 -4.39 -1.73
CA THR A 37 -14.83 -4.40 -2.82
C THR A 37 -14.54 -5.47 -3.87
N ASN A 38 -13.28 -5.87 -4.04
CA ASN A 38 -12.82 -6.74 -5.13
C ASN A 38 -12.14 -8.02 -4.63
N GLU A 39 -12.33 -8.36 -3.36
CA GLU A 39 -11.59 -9.40 -2.66
C GLU A 39 -11.56 -10.73 -3.41
N GLU A 40 -12.72 -11.24 -3.83
CA GLU A 40 -12.82 -12.52 -4.53
C GLU A 40 -12.01 -12.52 -5.82
N ALA A 41 -12.16 -11.48 -6.66
CA ALA A 41 -11.43 -11.37 -7.92
C ALA A 41 -9.92 -11.20 -7.70
N LEU A 42 -9.51 -10.49 -6.65
CA LEU A 42 -8.10 -10.33 -6.29
C LEU A 42 -7.51 -11.64 -5.75
N LYS A 43 -8.28 -12.38 -4.94
CA LYS A 43 -7.88 -13.66 -4.35
C LYS A 43 -7.75 -14.74 -5.41
N GLU A 44 -8.74 -14.86 -6.30
CA GLU A 44 -8.69 -15.79 -7.44
C GLU A 44 -7.45 -15.53 -8.28
N LEU A 45 -7.22 -14.25 -8.65
CA LEU A 45 -6.01 -13.86 -9.38
C LEU A 45 -4.73 -14.19 -8.60
N ALA A 46 -4.67 -13.95 -7.29
CA ALA A 46 -3.50 -14.26 -6.49
C ALA A 46 -3.22 -15.77 -6.43
N LEU A 47 -4.26 -16.59 -6.25
CA LEU A 47 -4.14 -18.05 -6.18
C LEU A 47 -3.71 -18.66 -7.52
N ASP A 48 -4.23 -18.16 -8.64
CA ASP A 48 -3.82 -18.59 -9.98
C ASP A 48 -2.32 -18.39 -10.25
N TYR A 49 -1.75 -17.32 -9.68
CA TYR A 49 -0.33 -17.03 -9.84
C TYR A 49 0.52 -17.81 -8.84
N LEU A 50 0.04 -18.01 -7.61
CA LEU A 50 0.72 -18.83 -6.60
C LEU A 50 0.76 -20.33 -6.98
N SER A 51 -0.24 -20.83 -7.69
CA SER A 51 -0.26 -22.22 -8.17
C SER A 51 0.79 -22.52 -9.25
N GLY A 52 1.35 -21.47 -9.87
CA GLY A 52 2.28 -21.59 -10.99
C GLY A 52 1.60 -21.93 -12.32
N GLU A 53 0.26 -21.95 -12.38
CA GLU A 53 -0.48 -22.18 -13.63
C GLU A 53 -0.38 -20.99 -14.58
N LYS A 54 -0.17 -19.79 -14.05
CA LYS A 54 0.08 -18.57 -14.84
C LYS A 54 1.50 -18.06 -14.64
N TYR A 55 2.29 -18.09 -15.70
CA TYR A 55 3.61 -17.45 -15.74
C TYR A 55 3.47 -16.01 -16.24
N TYR A 56 4.31 -15.12 -15.71
CA TYR A 56 4.47 -13.77 -16.24
C TYR A 56 5.03 -13.84 -17.66
N LEU A 57 4.18 -13.61 -18.66
CA LEU A 57 4.55 -13.56 -20.08
C LEU A 57 5.15 -12.21 -20.50
N GLY A 58 5.61 -11.40 -19.54
CA GLY A 58 6.21 -10.07 -19.78
C GLY A 58 5.20 -8.92 -19.89
N GLU A 59 3.92 -9.22 -20.07
CA GLU A 59 2.85 -8.21 -20.08
C GLU A 59 2.36 -7.89 -18.66
N PRO A 60 2.08 -6.61 -18.34
CA PRO A 60 1.53 -6.23 -17.06
C PRO A 60 0.11 -6.78 -16.90
N VAL A 61 -0.15 -7.38 -15.73
CA VAL A 61 -1.44 -7.99 -15.39
C VAL A 61 -2.19 -7.05 -14.48
N PHE A 62 -3.45 -6.81 -14.76
CA PHE A 62 -4.27 -5.88 -13.99
C PHE A 62 -5.49 -6.55 -13.39
N CYS A 63 -5.77 -6.24 -12.13
CA CYS A 63 -7.12 -6.35 -11.60
C CYS A 63 -7.76 -4.97 -11.67
N LYS A 64 -8.67 -4.77 -12.63
CA LYS A 64 -9.24 -3.47 -12.97
C LYS A 64 -8.14 -2.46 -13.34
N ASN A 65 -7.87 -1.50 -12.46
CA ASN A 65 -6.88 -0.43 -12.64
C ASN A 65 -5.66 -0.59 -11.72
N VAL A 66 -5.53 -1.72 -11.03
CA VAL A 66 -4.41 -2.03 -10.14
C VAL A 66 -3.53 -3.08 -10.80
N GLU A 67 -2.24 -2.79 -10.89
CA GLU A 67 -1.26 -3.68 -11.49
C GLU A 67 -0.84 -4.74 -10.48
N MET A 68 -0.86 -6.02 -10.87
CA MET A 68 -0.23 -7.09 -10.11
C MET A 68 1.25 -7.18 -10.51
N LYS A 69 2.15 -7.06 -9.52
CA LYS A 69 3.60 -6.96 -9.71
C LYS A 69 4.34 -8.28 -9.75
N GLY A 70 3.85 -9.29 -9.04
CA GLY A 70 4.58 -10.54 -8.92
C GLY A 70 3.99 -11.50 -7.92
N VAL A 71 4.26 -12.78 -8.12
CA VAL A 71 4.54 -13.64 -6.96
C VAL A 71 5.93 -13.25 -6.46
N LYS A 72 6.03 -12.96 -5.17
CA LYS A 72 7.32 -12.80 -4.49
C LYS A 72 7.55 -14.07 -3.69
N ASN A 73 8.59 -14.80 -4.07
CA ASN A 73 8.98 -16.03 -3.41
C ASN A 73 9.81 -15.69 -2.15
N GLY A 74 9.65 -16.49 -1.11
CA GLY A 74 10.32 -16.38 0.18
C GLY A 74 9.74 -17.44 1.13
N ASP A 75 10.06 -17.36 2.42
CA ASP A 75 9.49 -18.27 3.44
C ASP A 75 7.95 -18.17 3.50
N HIS A 76 7.43 -16.97 3.22
CA HIS A 76 6.01 -16.68 3.10
C HIS A 76 5.74 -16.06 1.73
N PRO A 77 5.40 -16.87 0.70
CA PRO A 77 5.16 -16.36 -0.64
C PRO A 77 3.93 -15.45 -0.67
N ILE A 78 4.03 -14.31 -1.35
CA ILE A 78 2.94 -13.33 -1.47
C ILE A 78 2.66 -12.97 -2.92
N VAL A 79 1.50 -12.38 -3.17
CA VAL A 79 1.19 -11.71 -4.45
C VAL A 79 1.04 -10.22 -4.22
N GLU A 80 1.91 -9.44 -4.85
CA GLU A 80 1.99 -8.00 -4.70
C GLU A 80 1.14 -7.26 -5.74
N PHE A 81 0.43 -6.23 -5.30
CA PHE A 81 -0.36 -5.32 -6.13
C PHE A 81 0.08 -3.87 -5.93
N TYR A 82 0.46 -3.21 -7.02
CA TYR A 82 0.77 -1.80 -7.05
C TYR A 82 -0.47 -0.96 -7.36
N HIS A 83 -0.78 -0.01 -6.49
CA HIS A 83 -1.94 0.87 -6.65
C HIS A 83 -1.54 2.27 -7.12
N SER A 84 -0.52 2.87 -6.50
CA SER A 84 -0.12 4.25 -6.80
C SER A 84 1.24 4.60 -6.21
N GLY A 85 1.84 5.70 -6.65
CA GLY A 85 3.04 6.26 -6.05
C GLY A 85 3.15 7.76 -6.29
N PHE A 86 4.05 8.41 -5.57
CA PHE A 86 4.38 9.82 -5.73
C PHE A 86 5.88 10.03 -5.60
N GLY A 87 6.44 10.97 -6.37
CA GLY A 87 7.88 11.24 -6.42
C GLY A 87 8.56 10.56 -7.61
N ILE A 88 9.89 10.74 -7.69
CA ILE A 88 10.73 10.20 -8.77
C ILE A 88 11.91 9.53 -8.07
N ALA A 89 12.18 8.27 -8.41
CA ALA A 89 13.35 7.56 -7.89
C ALA A 89 14.64 8.41 -8.10
N PRO A 90 15.51 8.54 -7.08
CA PRO A 90 15.48 7.78 -5.84
C PRO A 90 14.59 8.36 -4.75
N SER A 91 13.89 9.50 -4.91
CA SER A 91 13.04 10.08 -3.86
C SER A 91 11.55 9.90 -4.16
N GLY A 92 11.00 8.77 -3.72
CA GLY A 92 9.62 8.37 -4.05
C GLY A 92 8.98 7.51 -2.99
N VAL A 93 7.64 7.49 -3.00
CA VAL A 93 6.84 6.62 -2.14
C VAL A 93 5.86 5.83 -2.99
N TYR A 94 5.81 4.52 -2.76
CA TYR A 94 4.89 3.58 -3.40
C TYR A 94 3.87 3.06 -2.39
N TYR A 95 2.65 2.88 -2.88
CA TYR A 95 1.51 2.41 -2.13
C TYR A 95 0.89 1.22 -2.86
N GLY A 96 0.60 0.18 -2.10
CA GLY A 96 -0.02 -1.01 -2.64
C GLY A 96 -0.58 -1.91 -1.57
N PHE A 97 -0.82 -3.14 -1.95
CA PHE A 97 -1.27 -4.19 -1.06
C PHE A 97 -0.76 -5.53 -1.54
N TYR A 98 -0.88 -6.55 -0.70
CA TYR A 98 -0.53 -7.90 -1.07
C TYR A 98 -1.47 -8.93 -0.43
N TYR A 99 -1.58 -10.06 -1.12
CA TYR A 99 -2.19 -11.27 -0.60
C TYR A 99 -1.09 -12.16 0.00
N SER A 100 -1.27 -12.58 1.25
CA SER A 100 -0.39 -13.50 1.98
C SER A 100 -1.22 -14.71 2.41
N PRO A 101 -1.07 -15.88 1.77
CA PRO A 101 -1.83 -17.09 2.11
C PRO A 101 -1.63 -17.55 3.56
N ASP A 102 -0.43 -17.34 4.09
CA ASP A 102 -0.05 -17.71 5.45
C ASP A 102 -0.54 -16.71 6.51
N ASN A 103 -1.19 -15.63 6.08
CA ASN A 103 -1.67 -14.56 6.94
C ASN A 103 -0.55 -13.81 7.72
N VAL A 104 0.68 -13.86 7.21
CA VAL A 104 1.89 -13.26 7.80
C VAL A 104 2.27 -11.99 7.02
N PRO A 105 2.59 -10.87 7.71
CA PRO A 105 3.08 -9.68 7.06
C PRO A 105 4.52 -9.85 6.57
N VAL A 106 4.87 -9.20 5.45
CA VAL A 106 6.23 -9.19 4.88
C VAL A 106 6.71 -7.76 4.61
N ALA A 107 8.03 -7.56 4.63
CA ALA A 107 8.67 -6.30 4.25
C ALA A 107 8.72 -6.17 2.72
N ILE A 108 7.83 -5.38 2.15
CA ILE A 108 7.75 -5.16 0.70
C ILE A 108 9.03 -4.45 0.21
N LEU A 109 9.68 -4.98 -0.83
CA LEU A 109 10.97 -4.57 -1.42
C LEU A 109 12.25 -4.97 -0.67
N ASP A 110 12.15 -5.34 0.60
CA ASP A 110 13.29 -5.81 1.40
C ASP A 110 12.81 -7.00 2.26
N TYR A 111 12.49 -8.11 1.59
CA TYR A 111 11.77 -9.25 2.19
C TYR A 111 12.55 -9.97 3.30
N ASP A 112 13.87 -9.80 3.33
CA ASP A 112 14.73 -10.34 4.39
C ASP A 112 14.84 -9.39 5.60
N SER A 113 14.32 -8.17 5.48
CA SER A 113 14.32 -7.22 6.58
C SER A 113 13.35 -7.60 7.69
N LEU A 114 13.84 -7.49 8.92
CA LEU A 114 13.05 -7.73 10.12
C LEU A 114 11.97 -6.65 10.28
N LEU A 115 10.71 -7.06 10.16
CA LEU A 115 9.56 -6.24 10.53
C LEU A 115 9.54 -5.97 12.03
N LYS A 116 9.41 -4.70 12.40
CA LYS A 116 9.27 -4.24 13.79
C LYS A 116 7.85 -3.73 14.02
N PRO A 117 7.12 -4.21 15.04
CA PRO A 117 5.81 -3.68 15.38
C PRO A 117 5.87 -2.15 15.62
N SER A 118 4.98 -1.40 14.98
CA SER A 118 4.87 0.07 15.13
C SER A 118 3.50 0.52 15.62
N GLY A 119 2.51 -0.37 15.62
CA GLY A 119 1.14 -0.08 16.02
C GLY A 119 0.26 -1.32 16.07
N TYR A 120 -1.06 -1.11 16.17
CA TYR A 120 -2.03 -2.21 16.08
C TYR A 120 -2.06 -2.75 14.65
N GLU A 121 -1.66 -4.01 14.49
CA GLU A 121 -1.58 -4.69 13.20
C GLU A 121 -0.74 -3.93 12.16
N GLU A 122 0.32 -3.25 12.62
CA GLU A 122 1.19 -2.41 11.82
C GLU A 122 2.66 -2.69 12.15
N TRP A 123 3.49 -2.77 11.10
CA TRP A 123 4.90 -3.05 11.20
C TRP A 123 5.70 -2.13 10.27
N MET A 124 6.91 -1.80 10.68
CA MET A 124 7.87 -1.04 9.88
C MET A 124 9.10 -1.87 9.58
N TRP A 125 9.73 -1.58 8.44
CA TRP A 125 11.06 -2.06 8.08
C TRP A 125 11.93 -0.88 7.62
N SER A 126 13.24 -1.08 7.66
CA SER A 126 14.23 -0.09 7.24
C SER A 126 15.26 -0.80 6.38
N GLY A 127 15.50 -0.27 5.19
CA GLY A 127 16.49 -0.80 4.25
C GLY A 127 17.81 -0.04 4.32
N ALA A 128 18.60 -0.11 3.25
CA ALA A 128 19.83 0.66 3.12
C ALA A 128 19.55 2.17 3.01
N GLY A 129 20.32 2.99 3.73
CA GLY A 129 20.18 4.44 3.71
C GLY A 129 18.91 4.91 4.45
N ASP A 130 18.15 5.79 3.81
CA ASP A 130 16.85 6.29 4.26
C ASP A 130 15.66 5.52 3.67
N ASN A 131 15.91 4.47 2.89
CA ASN A 131 14.87 3.56 2.41
C ASN A 131 14.14 2.87 3.57
N GLY A 132 12.87 2.60 3.38
CA GLY A 132 12.10 1.85 4.34
C GLY A 132 10.67 1.66 3.90
N GLY A 133 9.87 1.12 4.80
CA GLY A 133 8.46 0.92 4.53
C GLY A 133 7.67 0.58 5.77
N MET A 134 6.37 0.50 5.55
CA MET A 134 5.43 -0.01 6.53
C MET A 134 4.53 -1.04 5.85
N THR A 135 4.06 -2.00 6.64
CA THR A 135 2.98 -2.90 6.26
C THR A 135 1.93 -2.89 7.35
N LYS A 136 0.68 -2.99 6.96
CA LYS A 136 -0.45 -2.94 7.88
C LYS A 136 -1.54 -3.89 7.45
N ARG A 137 -2.13 -4.61 8.40
CA ARG A 137 -3.25 -5.50 8.08
C ARG A 137 -4.48 -4.71 7.63
N ILE A 138 -5.06 -5.13 6.52
CA ILE A 138 -6.38 -4.69 6.07
C ILE A 138 -7.43 -5.64 6.65
N LYS A 139 -7.24 -6.94 6.42
CA LYS A 139 -8.05 -8.05 6.94
C LYS A 139 -7.24 -9.36 6.86
N GLU A 140 -7.86 -10.49 7.14
CA GLU A 140 -7.22 -11.80 6.97
C GLU A 140 -6.62 -11.94 5.55
N ASN A 141 -5.36 -12.36 5.48
CA ASN A 141 -4.55 -12.56 4.28
C ASN A 141 -4.27 -11.30 3.44
N TRP A 142 -4.79 -10.13 3.82
CA TRP A 142 -4.66 -8.89 3.05
C TRP A 142 -3.96 -7.82 3.85
N PHE A 143 -2.90 -7.28 3.26
CA PHE A 143 -2.06 -6.28 3.89
C PHE A 143 -1.83 -5.10 2.95
N TYR A 144 -1.88 -3.90 3.51
CA TYR A 144 -1.48 -2.64 2.89
C TYR A 144 0.04 -2.47 3.05
N TYR A 145 0.69 -1.81 2.10
CA TYR A 145 2.07 -1.37 2.26
C TYR A 145 2.31 0.06 1.80
N GLU A 146 3.29 0.69 2.45
CA GLU A 146 4.02 1.86 1.95
C GLU A 146 5.49 1.49 1.85
N ALA A 147 6.15 1.94 0.78
CA ALA A 147 7.60 1.85 0.67
C ALA A 147 8.16 3.17 0.15
N TRP A 148 9.24 3.66 0.77
CA TRP A 148 9.89 4.90 0.43
C TRP A 148 11.38 4.71 0.12
N PHE A 149 11.88 5.60 -0.71
CA PHE A 149 13.24 5.69 -1.20
C PHE A 149 13.73 7.14 -1.09
#